data_AF-A0A8J8NDQ4-F1
#
_entry.id   AF-A0A8J8NDQ4-F1
#
_cell.length_a   1.000
_cell.length_b   1.000
_cell.length_c   1.000
_cell.angle_alpha   90.00
_cell.angle_beta   90.00
_cell.angle_gamma   90.00
#
_symmetry.space_group_name_H-M   'P 1'
#
loop_
_entity.id
_entity.type
_entity.pdbx_description
1 polymer ?
#
loop_
_entity_poly.entity_id
_entity_poly.type
_entity_poly.pdbx_seq_one_letter_code
_entity_poly.pdbx_strand_id
1 'polypeptide(L)'
;MCMEHFVLGTAFQDLYEFYLTSGVKKLRLEFKEPHHRIDVLTNGLQIFSFCAGHSSILSSLLQTGSLFAGGFGASKFIPFVGSKIPEGMVKANVDYLEKFMGKTLEKRVIQKVKIDQSLIKDGDLLLIRRFDGIDPFYMVSSGSQAAHAAVLLWDNQTLYVHECQHAWYFQTGLSGVQRTPFDEWIALARDADQDVAWVQLRSDVRRRFNSTKALNFFHNKTGAPYSHRANFFSVVDTVEDNYFAPISSELLPFMVRYIQMIYPQVFDSVFREALNKRLGFHDEATQHFTFEDLLVDAVTVKNTTLEELVIIPENDTWVYSNLTDGYSASTFVAALYREAGLFDPKIEKEINVQEFTVRDLYQLDFFNTTGQRSRPSACQEADPHISYCQLMGQHRIVIGTGELASVKPYAHMNERCPTRGPEYLRPDNC
;
A
#
# COMPACT_ATOMS: atom_id res chain seq x y z
N MET A 1 40.32 -0.90 -6.32
CA MET A 1 39.91 -1.27 -7.69
C MET A 1 38.73 -0.37 -8.03
N CYS A 2 38.80 0.44 -9.08
CA CYS A 2 37.63 1.22 -9.52
C CYS A 2 36.65 0.25 -10.18
N MET A 3 35.44 0.17 -9.64
CA MET A 3 34.37 -0.64 -10.19
C MET A 3 33.24 0.31 -10.55
N GLU A 4 32.94 0.41 -11.83
CA GLU A 4 31.76 1.10 -12.32
C GLU A 4 30.76 0.05 -12.77
N HIS A 5 29.52 0.24 -12.34
CA HIS A 5 28.41 -0.63 -12.63
C HIS A 5 27.23 0.26 -13.01
N PHE A 6 26.71 0.06 -14.22
CA PHE A 6 25.55 0.79 -14.68
C PHE A 6 24.62 -0.06 -15.56
N VAL A 7 23.35 0.31 -15.53
CA VAL A 7 22.35 -0.09 -16.54
C VAL A 7 22.22 1.09 -17.49
N LEU A 8 22.28 0.82 -18.79
CA LEU A 8 22.12 1.80 -19.85
C LEU A 8 21.04 1.33 -20.81
N GLY A 9 20.01 2.12 -21.06
CA GLY A 9 18.98 1.66 -21.99
C GLY A 9 17.81 2.61 -22.19
N THR A 10 16.77 2.03 -22.75
CA THR A 10 15.43 2.58 -22.88
C THR A 10 14.43 1.58 -22.27
N ALA A 11 13.15 1.91 -22.22
CA ALA A 11 12.11 1.05 -21.66
C ALA A 11 12.08 -0.35 -22.30
N PHE A 12 12.58 -0.51 -23.53
CA PHE A 12 12.51 -1.75 -24.31
C PHE A 12 13.85 -2.46 -24.51
N GLN A 13 14.95 -1.73 -24.47
CA GLN A 13 16.28 -2.27 -24.71
C GLN A 13 17.28 -1.71 -23.72
N ASP A 14 17.90 -2.59 -22.95
CA ASP A 14 18.86 -2.23 -21.92
C ASP A 14 20.13 -3.08 -22.02
N LEU A 15 21.22 -2.49 -21.54
CA LEU A 15 22.55 -3.06 -21.48
C LEU A 15 23.07 -2.95 -20.05
N TYR A 16 23.54 -4.08 -19.54
CA TYR A 16 24.08 -4.19 -18.19
C TYR A 16 25.59 -4.39 -18.25
N GLU A 17 26.37 -3.44 -17.73
CA GLU A 17 27.83 -3.44 -17.84
C GLU A 17 28.52 -3.34 -16.49
N PHE A 18 29.61 -4.11 -16.35
CA PHE A 18 30.55 -4.03 -15.24
C PHE A 18 31.95 -3.74 -15.75
N TYR A 19 32.50 -2.60 -15.33
CA TYR A 19 33.88 -2.24 -15.64
C TYR A 19 34.76 -2.33 -14.40
N LEU A 20 35.71 -3.28 -14.44
CA LEU A 20 36.71 -3.52 -13.39
C LEU A 20 38.01 -2.74 -13.62
N THR A 21 38.09 -1.97 -14.70
CA THR A 21 39.30 -1.27 -15.17
C THR A 21 38.96 0.14 -15.60
N SER A 22 39.81 1.11 -15.25
CA SER A 22 39.72 2.49 -15.75
C SER A 22 40.04 2.58 -17.26
N GLY A 23 39.47 3.57 -17.94
CA GLY A 23 39.79 3.91 -19.33
C GLY A 23 38.55 4.34 -20.12
N VAL A 24 38.76 4.83 -21.34
CA VAL A 24 37.65 5.20 -22.24
C VAL A 24 36.99 3.93 -22.77
N LYS A 25 35.70 3.75 -22.48
CA LYS A 25 34.86 2.69 -23.05
C LYS A 25 33.98 3.29 -24.14
N LYS A 26 33.77 2.55 -25.24
CA LYS A 26 32.88 2.94 -26.33
C LYS A 26 31.76 1.92 -26.42
N LEU A 27 30.52 2.38 -26.26
CA LEU A 27 29.32 1.59 -26.43
C LEU A 27 28.61 2.03 -27.71
N ARG A 28 28.09 1.07 -28.47
CA ARG A 28 27.25 1.31 -29.65
C ARG A 28 25.91 0.63 -29.43
N LEU A 29 24.86 1.44 -29.32
CA LEU A 29 23.48 0.98 -29.23
C LEU A 29 22.80 1.18 -30.58
N GLU A 30 22.00 0.20 -31.00
CA GLU A 30 21.25 0.24 -32.25
C GLU A 30 19.76 0.00 -31.98
N PHE A 31 18.93 1.00 -32.28
CA PHE A 31 17.48 0.95 -32.11
C PHE A 31 16.80 0.69 -33.46
N LYS A 32 16.63 -0.59 -33.80
CA LYS A 32 16.13 -1.00 -35.11
C LYS A 32 14.62 -0.90 -35.20
N GLU A 33 13.91 -1.33 -34.17
CA GLU A 33 12.46 -1.35 -34.15
C GLU A 33 11.85 0.05 -34.00
N PRO A 34 10.71 0.36 -34.65
CA PRO A 34 10.07 1.67 -34.55
C PRO A 34 9.74 2.10 -33.11
N HIS A 35 9.23 1.19 -32.27
CA HIS A 35 8.88 1.50 -30.88
C HIS A 35 10.12 1.84 -30.02
N HIS A 36 11.26 1.17 -30.23
CA HIS A 36 12.53 1.57 -29.61
C HIS A 36 12.94 2.99 -30.00
N ARG A 37 12.73 3.37 -31.27
CA ARG A 37 13.05 4.72 -31.75
C ARG A 37 12.11 5.76 -31.15
N ILE A 38 10.82 5.45 -31.02
CA ILE A 38 9.84 6.34 -30.38
C ILE A 38 10.28 6.61 -28.94
N ASP A 39 10.59 5.57 -28.19
CA ASP A 39 10.99 5.67 -26.78
C ASP A 39 12.29 6.48 -26.62
N VAL A 40 13.37 6.16 -27.36
CA VAL A 40 14.63 6.92 -27.24
C VAL A 40 14.52 8.38 -27.69
N LEU A 41 13.64 8.69 -28.66
CA LEU A 41 13.41 10.06 -29.10
C LEU A 41 12.56 10.86 -28.10
N THR A 42 11.74 10.17 -27.30
CA THR A 42 10.82 10.80 -26.34
C THR A 42 11.48 10.92 -24.96
N ASN A 43 11.97 9.80 -24.43
CA ASN A 43 12.50 9.67 -23.08
C ASN A 43 14.02 9.75 -23.01
N GLY A 44 14.70 9.76 -24.17
CA GLY A 44 16.15 9.75 -24.24
C GLY A 44 16.76 8.39 -23.88
N LEU A 45 18.07 8.39 -23.66
CA LEU A 45 18.80 7.23 -23.16
C LEU A 45 19.00 7.38 -21.65
N GLN A 46 18.53 6.41 -20.87
CA GLN A 46 18.61 6.45 -19.43
C GLN A 46 19.83 5.68 -18.92
N ILE A 47 20.50 6.25 -17.92
CA ILE A 47 21.71 5.70 -17.33
C ILE A 47 21.54 5.60 -15.81
N PHE A 48 21.49 4.38 -15.29
CA PHE A 48 21.41 4.12 -13.86
C PHE A 48 22.79 3.68 -13.37
N SER A 49 23.47 4.55 -12.65
CA SER A 49 24.76 4.24 -12.02
C SER A 49 24.54 3.74 -10.59
N PHE A 50 25.22 2.65 -10.21
CA PHE A 50 25.11 2.09 -8.88
C PHE A 50 26.40 2.33 -8.08
N CYS A 51 26.26 2.78 -6.83
CA CYS A 51 27.40 2.93 -5.91
C CYS A 51 27.89 1.59 -5.32
N ALA A 52 27.34 0.46 -5.76
CA ALA A 52 27.59 -0.87 -5.19
C ALA A 52 28.52 -1.70 -6.08
N GLY A 53 29.58 -2.26 -5.48
CA GLY A 53 30.37 -3.33 -6.07
C GLY A 53 29.84 -4.74 -5.77
N HIS A 54 30.52 -5.79 -6.25
CA HIS A 54 30.05 -7.18 -6.13
C HIS A 54 29.74 -7.64 -4.69
N SER A 55 30.59 -7.28 -3.71
CA SER A 55 30.37 -7.64 -2.30
C SER A 55 29.14 -6.95 -1.71
N SER A 56 28.91 -5.69 -2.05
CA SER A 56 27.69 -4.96 -1.65
C SER A 56 26.44 -5.50 -2.33
N ILE A 57 26.52 -5.95 -3.59
CA ILE A 57 25.37 -6.58 -4.27
C ILE A 57 24.95 -7.85 -3.53
N LEU A 58 25.89 -8.73 -3.19
CA LEU A 58 25.59 -9.95 -2.42
C LEU A 58 25.02 -9.60 -1.04
N SER A 59 25.60 -8.63 -0.34
CA SER A 59 25.09 -8.16 0.95
C SER A 59 23.67 -7.62 0.83
N SER A 60 23.38 -6.81 -0.19
CA SER A 60 22.04 -6.27 -0.44
C SER A 60 21.04 -7.37 -0.77
N LEU A 61 21.41 -8.36 -1.58
CA LEU A 61 20.54 -9.51 -1.88
C LEU A 61 20.22 -10.31 -0.62
N LEU A 62 21.20 -10.55 0.26
CA LEU A 62 20.98 -11.24 1.53
C LEU A 62 20.10 -10.41 2.48
N GLN A 63 20.31 -9.10 2.57
CA GLN A 63 19.47 -8.20 3.36
C GLN A 63 18.04 -8.19 2.84
N THR A 64 17.83 -8.02 1.53
CA THR A 64 16.49 -8.08 0.92
C THR A 64 15.84 -9.44 1.14
N GLY A 65 16.56 -10.54 0.93
CA GLY A 65 16.06 -11.89 1.19
C GLY A 65 15.67 -12.11 2.65
N SER A 66 16.37 -11.47 3.60
CA SER A 66 16.06 -11.58 5.03
C SER A 66 14.72 -10.95 5.43
N LEU A 67 14.20 -9.99 4.62
CA LEU A 67 12.88 -9.40 4.82
C LEU A 67 11.75 -10.42 4.58
N PHE A 68 12.03 -11.45 3.78
CA PHE A 68 11.07 -12.47 3.32
C PHE A 68 11.49 -13.89 3.74
N ALA A 69 12.14 -14.05 4.89
CA ALA A 69 12.80 -15.32 5.25
C ALA A 69 11.87 -16.42 5.80
N GLY A 70 10.57 -16.16 6.01
CA GLY A 70 9.66 -17.15 6.57
C GLY A 70 8.25 -16.63 6.79
N GLY A 71 7.48 -17.41 7.56
CA GLY A 71 6.10 -17.06 7.85
C GLY A 71 5.20 -17.21 6.63
N PHE A 72 5.42 -18.28 5.83
CA PHE A 72 4.84 -18.63 4.52
C PHE A 72 3.76 -19.73 4.52
N GLY A 73 3.35 -20.25 5.69
CA GLY A 73 2.31 -21.28 5.77
C GLY A 73 1.12 -20.88 6.64
N ALA A 74 0.01 -21.59 6.49
CA ALA A 74 -1.18 -21.42 7.33
C ALA A 74 -1.09 -22.16 8.69
N SER A 75 -0.09 -23.02 8.89
CA SER A 75 0.08 -23.79 10.11
C SER A 75 0.91 -23.03 11.14
N LYS A 76 0.35 -22.79 12.33
CA LYS A 76 1.10 -22.21 13.46
C LYS A 76 2.10 -23.17 14.11
N PHE A 77 2.09 -24.45 13.74
CA PHE A 77 2.87 -25.50 14.41
C PHE A 77 4.19 -25.84 13.70
N ILE A 78 4.44 -25.28 12.51
CA ILE A 78 5.67 -25.55 11.74
C ILE A 78 6.61 -24.33 11.86
N PRO A 79 7.77 -24.45 12.53
CA PRO A 79 8.76 -23.38 12.54
C PRO A 79 9.24 -23.04 11.13
N PHE A 80 9.50 -21.75 10.85
CA PHE A 80 10.01 -21.18 9.60
C PHE A 80 9.09 -21.28 8.36
N VAL A 81 8.32 -22.37 8.21
CA VAL A 81 7.38 -22.59 7.10
C VAL A 81 5.92 -22.37 7.53
N GLY A 82 5.66 -22.11 8.81
CA GLY A 82 4.33 -21.86 9.36
C GLY A 82 3.85 -20.41 9.24
N SER A 83 2.82 -20.04 10.00
CA SER A 83 2.26 -18.67 10.01
C SER A 83 3.06 -17.67 10.83
N LYS A 84 3.99 -18.17 11.67
CA LYS A 84 4.80 -17.38 12.58
C LYS A 84 6.02 -16.78 11.90
N ILE A 85 6.32 -15.53 12.24
CA ILE A 85 7.44 -14.78 11.67
C ILE A 85 8.71 -15.08 12.48
N PRO A 86 9.80 -15.53 11.85
CA PRO A 86 11.08 -15.72 12.55
C PRO A 86 11.60 -14.41 13.15
N GLU A 87 12.18 -14.44 14.36
CA GLU A 87 12.70 -13.24 15.02
C GLU A 87 13.73 -12.48 14.18
N GLY A 88 14.58 -13.19 13.43
CA GLY A 88 15.54 -12.58 12.51
C GLY A 88 14.87 -11.79 11.38
N MET A 89 13.72 -12.26 10.89
CA MET A 89 12.92 -11.57 9.88
C MET A 89 12.21 -10.36 10.48
N VAL A 90 11.69 -10.46 11.72
CA VAL A 90 11.16 -9.30 12.45
C VAL A 90 12.24 -8.22 12.59
N LYS A 91 13.45 -8.60 12.99
CA LYS A 91 14.58 -7.68 13.10
C LYS A 91 14.92 -7.03 11.76
N ALA A 92 15.01 -7.81 10.68
CA ALA A 92 15.31 -7.27 9.35
C ALA A 92 14.26 -6.26 8.88
N ASN A 93 12.98 -6.54 9.13
CA ASN A 93 11.88 -5.65 8.78
C ASN A 93 11.86 -4.37 9.64
N VAL A 94 12.17 -4.47 10.94
CA VAL A 94 12.35 -3.29 11.79
C VAL A 94 13.53 -2.45 11.29
N ASP A 95 14.71 -3.05 11.09
CA ASP A 95 15.90 -2.35 10.60
C ASP A 95 15.64 -1.67 9.24
N TYR A 96 14.81 -2.29 8.37
CA TYR A 96 14.35 -1.70 7.10
C TYR A 96 13.46 -0.47 7.31
N LEU A 97 12.43 -0.58 8.15
CA LEU A 97 11.53 0.55 8.46
C LEU A 97 12.29 1.71 9.09
N GLU A 98 13.18 1.44 10.05
CA GLU A 98 13.99 2.49 10.69
C GLU A 98 14.89 3.20 9.69
N LYS A 99 15.49 2.45 8.74
CA LYS A 99 16.34 3.00 7.70
C LYS A 99 15.59 3.91 6.72
N PHE A 100 14.43 3.49 6.23
CA PHE A 100 13.73 4.19 5.15
C PHE A 100 12.70 5.21 5.65
N MET A 101 12.12 4.98 6.83
CA MET A 101 11.15 5.90 7.42
C MET A 101 11.78 6.85 8.46
N GLY A 102 13.04 6.64 8.85
CA GLY A 102 13.75 7.49 9.80
C GLY A 102 13.16 7.52 11.21
N LYS A 103 12.39 6.49 11.60
CA LYS A 103 11.71 6.40 12.92
C LYS A 103 12.06 5.07 13.59
N THR A 104 12.46 5.14 14.86
CA THR A 104 12.71 3.96 15.70
C THR A 104 11.40 3.28 16.12
N LEU A 105 11.32 1.95 15.96
CA LEU A 105 10.15 1.19 16.41
C LEU A 105 10.35 0.71 17.85
N GLU A 106 9.64 1.33 18.78
CA GLU A 106 9.75 1.01 20.20
C GLU A 106 9.08 -0.34 20.53
N LYS A 107 9.76 -1.18 21.31
CA LYS A 107 9.16 -2.41 21.85
C LYS A 107 8.14 -2.11 22.93
N ARG A 108 7.09 -2.91 22.99
CA ARG A 108 6.03 -2.82 24.00
C ARG A 108 6.29 -3.74 25.18
N VAL A 109 6.05 -3.23 26.39
CA VAL A 109 6.07 -4.01 27.64
C VAL A 109 4.81 -4.87 27.73
N ILE A 110 3.64 -4.25 27.57
CA ILE A 110 2.35 -4.95 27.52
C ILE A 110 1.99 -5.17 26.05
N GLN A 111 2.19 -6.40 25.58
CA GLN A 111 1.99 -6.76 24.17
C GLN A 111 0.57 -7.25 23.85
N LYS A 112 -0.29 -7.37 24.86
CA LYS A 112 -1.68 -7.84 24.73
C LYS A 112 -2.57 -7.06 25.68
N VAL A 113 -3.59 -6.42 25.13
CA VAL A 113 -4.58 -5.64 25.86
C VAL A 113 -5.95 -6.26 25.57
N LYS A 114 -6.60 -6.76 26.62
CA LYS A 114 -7.99 -7.22 26.53
C LYS A 114 -8.91 -6.05 26.87
N ILE A 115 -9.89 -5.81 26.00
CA ILE A 115 -10.92 -4.80 26.20
C ILE A 115 -12.30 -5.46 26.23
N ASP A 116 -13.26 -4.79 26.86
CA ASP A 116 -14.68 -5.15 26.71
C ASP A 116 -15.16 -4.74 25.31
N GLN A 117 -15.66 -5.71 24.54
CA GLN A 117 -16.19 -5.48 23.20
C GLN A 117 -17.35 -4.49 23.20
N SER A 118 -18.10 -4.36 24.30
CA SER A 118 -19.22 -3.41 24.41
C SER A 118 -18.79 -1.95 24.22
N LEU A 119 -17.49 -1.65 24.38
CA LEU A 119 -16.89 -0.34 24.18
C LEU A 119 -16.62 -0.04 22.69
N ILE A 120 -16.54 -1.06 21.85
CA ILE A 120 -16.37 -0.94 20.40
C ILE A 120 -17.71 -0.56 19.78
N LYS A 121 -17.69 0.45 18.91
CA LYS A 121 -18.89 0.90 18.20
C LYS A 121 -18.67 0.83 16.70
N ASP A 122 -19.79 0.85 15.97
CA ASP A 122 -19.80 0.84 14.51
C ASP A 122 -18.93 1.97 13.94
N GLY A 123 -18.16 1.60 12.93
CA GLY A 123 -17.28 2.51 12.20
C GLY A 123 -15.89 2.67 12.82
N ASP A 124 -15.62 2.07 13.98
CA ASP A 124 -14.27 2.07 14.57
C ASP A 124 -13.27 1.36 13.66
N LEU A 125 -12.05 1.89 13.62
CA LEU A 125 -10.99 1.45 12.72
C LEU A 125 -10.01 0.53 13.46
N LEU A 126 -9.60 -0.53 12.78
CA LEU A 126 -8.41 -1.30 13.11
C LEU A 126 -7.28 -0.93 12.14
N LEU A 127 -6.12 -0.59 12.70
CA LEU A 127 -4.86 -0.40 11.98
C LEU A 127 -3.95 -1.57 12.29
N ILE A 128 -3.44 -2.20 11.23
CA ILE A 128 -2.81 -3.51 11.32
C ILE A 128 -1.48 -3.46 10.57
N ARG A 129 -0.46 -4.11 11.12
CA ARG A 129 0.78 -4.40 10.41
C ARG A 129 1.36 -5.73 10.81
N ARG A 130 2.16 -6.30 9.92
CA ARG A 130 2.91 -7.53 10.09
C ARG A 130 4.35 -7.30 9.65
N PHE A 131 5.32 -7.98 10.25
CA PHE A 131 6.73 -7.84 9.86
C PHE A 131 7.11 -8.89 8.82
N ASP A 132 6.37 -8.95 7.71
CA ASP A 132 6.48 -10.02 6.70
C ASP A 132 7.15 -9.62 5.37
N GLY A 133 7.78 -8.45 5.33
CA GLY A 133 8.39 -7.87 4.13
C GLY A 133 7.40 -7.12 3.23
N ILE A 134 6.17 -7.61 3.09
CA ILE A 134 5.13 -6.97 2.26
C ILE A 134 4.57 -5.74 2.97
N ASP A 135 4.11 -5.92 4.21
CA ASP A 135 3.55 -4.84 5.01
C ASP A 135 4.60 -3.72 5.22
N PRO A 136 5.86 -4.01 5.57
CA PRO A 136 6.89 -2.98 5.70
C PRO A 136 7.22 -2.26 4.39
N PHE A 137 7.21 -2.95 3.26
CA PHE A 137 7.38 -2.33 1.95
C PHE A 137 6.24 -1.34 1.63
N TYR A 138 4.99 -1.73 1.92
CA TYR A 138 3.84 -0.85 1.75
C TYR A 138 3.90 0.36 2.70
N MET A 139 4.32 0.16 3.95
CA MET A 139 4.53 1.24 4.92
C MET A 139 5.57 2.25 4.43
N VAL A 140 6.69 1.79 3.86
CA VAL A 140 7.69 2.70 3.28
C VAL A 140 7.15 3.44 2.06
N SER A 141 6.41 2.75 1.19
CA SER A 141 5.88 3.36 -0.03
C SER A 141 4.79 4.39 0.24
N SER A 142 3.90 4.14 1.21
CA SER A 142 2.78 5.03 1.59
C SER A 142 3.11 6.03 2.70
N GLY A 143 4.25 5.88 3.38
CA GLY A 143 4.57 6.60 4.61
C GLY A 143 3.74 6.18 5.83
N SER A 144 2.94 5.12 5.70
CA SER A 144 2.01 4.69 6.74
C SER A 144 2.68 3.97 7.90
N GLN A 145 2.13 4.09 9.12
CA GLN A 145 2.55 3.34 10.31
C GLN A 145 1.89 1.97 10.44
N ALA A 146 0.97 1.67 9.53
CA ALA A 146 0.24 0.41 9.39
C ALA A 146 0.09 0.06 7.90
N ALA A 147 -0.02 -1.21 7.56
CA ALA A 147 -0.12 -1.66 6.17
C ALA A 147 -1.50 -2.19 5.78
N HIS A 148 -2.36 -2.42 6.76
CA HIS A 148 -3.70 -2.92 6.55
C HIS A 148 -4.70 -2.18 7.45
N ALA A 149 -5.95 -2.12 7.00
CA ALA A 149 -7.03 -1.45 7.68
C ALA A 149 -8.32 -2.29 7.62
N ALA A 150 -9.09 -2.24 8.70
CA ALA A 150 -10.39 -2.90 8.78
C ALA A 150 -11.36 -2.06 9.61
N VAL A 151 -12.67 -2.25 9.40
CA VAL A 151 -13.71 -1.54 10.15
C VAL A 151 -14.54 -2.50 11.00
N LEU A 152 -14.88 -2.04 12.21
CA LEU A 152 -15.67 -2.80 13.17
C LEU A 152 -17.15 -2.43 13.02
N LEU A 153 -18.01 -3.43 12.81
CA LEU A 153 -19.47 -3.25 12.77
C LEU A 153 -20.18 -4.38 13.54
N TRP A 154 -21.22 -4.00 14.25
CA TRP A 154 -22.18 -4.92 14.86
C TRP A 154 -23.21 -5.35 13.82
N ASP A 155 -23.34 -6.66 13.63
CA ASP A 155 -24.42 -7.27 12.84
C ASP A 155 -25.13 -8.31 13.73
N ASN A 156 -26.43 -8.12 13.94
CA ASN A 156 -27.27 -8.99 14.77
C ASN A 156 -26.64 -9.33 16.13
N GLN A 157 -26.18 -8.31 16.87
CA GLN A 157 -25.53 -8.42 18.19
C GLN A 157 -24.16 -9.10 18.20
N THR A 158 -23.61 -9.48 17.05
CA THR A 158 -22.25 -9.99 16.94
C THR A 158 -21.36 -8.91 16.36
N LEU A 159 -20.22 -8.66 17.00
CA LEU A 159 -19.20 -7.75 16.48
C LEU A 159 -18.34 -8.47 15.43
N TYR A 160 -18.19 -7.86 14.27
CA TYR A 160 -17.37 -8.38 13.18
C TYR A 160 -16.31 -7.37 12.75
N VAL A 161 -15.15 -7.91 12.37
CA VAL A 161 -14.15 -7.19 11.58
C VAL A 161 -14.52 -7.32 10.12
N HIS A 162 -14.76 -6.20 9.45
CA HIS A 162 -15.04 -6.12 8.02
C HIS A 162 -13.82 -5.55 7.30
N GLU A 163 -13.34 -6.25 6.29
CA GLU A 163 -12.08 -5.91 5.61
C GLU A 163 -12.08 -6.40 4.16
N CYS A 164 -11.15 -5.87 3.37
CA CYS A 164 -10.74 -6.47 2.11
C CYS A 164 -9.27 -6.89 2.23
N GLN A 165 -8.98 -8.19 2.21
CA GLN A 165 -7.62 -8.70 2.44
C GLN A 165 -7.22 -9.81 1.47
N HIS A 166 -5.92 -10.10 1.41
CA HIS A 166 -5.37 -11.28 0.73
C HIS A 166 -4.39 -12.03 1.66
N ALA A 167 -4.79 -12.22 2.92
CA ALA A 167 -3.93 -12.90 3.91
C ALA A 167 -3.93 -14.41 3.67
N TRP A 168 -2.97 -14.86 2.86
CA TRP A 168 -2.73 -16.26 2.54
C TRP A 168 -2.38 -17.11 3.78
N TYR A 169 -2.05 -16.47 4.91
CA TYR A 169 -1.71 -17.08 6.21
C TYR A 169 -2.92 -17.28 7.16
N PHE A 170 -4.11 -16.78 6.82
CA PHE A 170 -5.32 -17.07 7.59
C PHE A 170 -5.89 -18.44 7.22
N GLN A 171 -6.17 -19.25 8.24
CA GLN A 171 -6.70 -20.62 8.05
C GLN A 171 -8.11 -20.64 7.45
N THR A 172 -8.82 -19.51 7.45
CA THR A 172 -10.12 -19.36 6.81
C THR A 172 -10.04 -19.53 5.29
N GLY A 173 -8.88 -19.24 4.68
CA GLY A 173 -8.68 -19.26 3.23
C GLY A 173 -9.47 -18.20 2.47
N LEU A 174 -10.13 -17.28 3.18
CA LEU A 174 -10.94 -16.23 2.58
C LEU A 174 -10.04 -15.08 2.09
N SER A 175 -10.43 -14.49 0.96
CA SER A 175 -9.75 -13.39 0.27
C SER A 175 -10.77 -12.42 -0.30
N GLY A 176 -10.39 -11.16 -0.45
CA GLY A 176 -11.26 -10.07 -0.88
C GLY A 176 -12.09 -9.51 0.28
N VAL A 177 -13.23 -8.91 -0.07
CA VAL A 177 -14.17 -8.30 0.88
C VAL A 177 -14.87 -9.39 1.68
N GLN A 178 -14.61 -9.39 2.99
CA GLN A 178 -15.04 -10.43 3.91
C GLN A 178 -15.34 -9.86 5.30
N ARG A 179 -15.88 -10.72 6.17
CA ARG A 179 -15.96 -10.43 7.60
C ARG A 179 -15.67 -11.66 8.44
N THR A 180 -15.17 -11.42 9.64
CA THR A 180 -14.87 -12.47 10.62
C THR A 180 -15.34 -12.00 12.01
N PRO A 181 -15.98 -12.87 12.82
CA PRO A 181 -16.33 -12.53 14.20
C PRO A 181 -15.11 -11.99 14.95
N PHE A 182 -15.28 -10.94 15.75
CA PHE A 182 -14.16 -10.19 16.34
C PHE A 182 -13.18 -11.07 17.12
N ASP A 183 -13.68 -11.94 18.02
CA ASP A 183 -12.80 -12.81 18.81
C ASP A 183 -12.03 -13.83 17.96
N GLU A 184 -12.67 -14.35 16.89
CA GLU A 184 -12.03 -15.24 15.93
C GLU A 184 -10.94 -14.48 15.16
N TRP A 185 -11.25 -13.28 14.68
CA TRP A 185 -10.30 -12.43 13.97
C TRP A 185 -9.10 -12.05 14.85
N ILE A 186 -9.33 -11.68 16.11
CA ILE A 186 -8.26 -11.38 17.09
C ILE A 186 -7.37 -12.62 17.32
N ALA A 187 -7.95 -13.82 17.34
CA ALA A 187 -7.18 -15.06 17.44
C ALA A 187 -6.33 -15.32 16.19
N LEU A 188 -6.88 -15.10 14.99
CA LEU A 188 -6.17 -15.22 13.72
C LEU A 188 -5.01 -14.22 13.62
N ALA A 189 -5.28 -12.94 13.91
CA ALA A 189 -4.28 -11.87 13.91
C ALA A 189 -3.12 -12.17 14.86
N ARG A 190 -3.43 -12.64 16.08
CA ARG A 190 -2.43 -13.07 17.06
C ARG A 190 -1.62 -14.27 16.58
N ASP A 191 -2.27 -15.26 15.98
CA ASP A 191 -1.61 -16.47 15.50
C ASP A 191 -0.71 -16.16 14.27
N ALA A 192 -0.99 -15.07 13.54
CA ALA A 192 -0.20 -14.54 12.44
C ALA A 192 0.88 -13.50 12.82
N ASP A 193 1.06 -13.20 14.11
CA ASP A 193 2.01 -12.17 14.61
C ASP A 193 1.73 -10.74 14.09
N GLN A 194 0.46 -10.37 13.97
CA GLN A 194 0.08 -9.01 13.63
C GLN A 194 0.15 -8.08 14.86
N ASP A 195 0.61 -6.85 14.63
CA ASP A 195 0.37 -5.72 15.52
C ASP A 195 -1.01 -5.11 15.16
N VAL A 196 -1.86 -4.83 16.16
CA VAL A 196 -3.23 -4.33 15.93
C VAL A 196 -3.53 -3.14 16.84
N ALA A 197 -3.95 -2.03 16.25
CA ALA A 197 -4.43 -0.84 16.96
C ALA A 197 -5.88 -0.54 16.65
N TRP A 198 -6.68 -0.33 17.70
CA TRP A 198 -8.07 0.11 17.65
C TRP A 198 -8.15 1.63 17.83
N VAL A 199 -8.73 2.28 16.83
CA VAL A 199 -8.92 3.73 16.75
C VAL A 199 -10.42 4.04 16.74
N GLN A 200 -10.85 4.88 17.67
CA GLN A 200 -12.26 5.21 17.85
C GLN A 200 -12.67 6.41 17.01
N LEU A 201 -13.86 6.34 16.41
CA LEU A 201 -14.50 7.53 15.84
C LEU A 201 -14.80 8.59 16.92
N ARG A 202 -14.70 9.86 16.53
CA ARG A 202 -15.16 10.99 17.34
C ARG A 202 -16.69 10.95 17.48
N SER A 203 -17.21 11.43 18.60
CA SER A 203 -18.63 11.26 18.95
C SER A 203 -19.60 11.94 17.98
N ASP A 204 -19.24 13.08 17.40
CA ASP A 204 -20.02 13.82 16.38
C ASP A 204 -19.98 13.13 15.01
N VAL A 205 -18.84 12.59 14.62
CA VAL A 205 -18.68 11.80 13.38
C VAL A 205 -19.51 10.52 13.49
N ARG A 206 -19.41 9.83 14.63
CA ARG A 206 -20.19 8.61 14.91
C ARG A 206 -21.70 8.83 14.84
N ARG A 207 -22.21 10.00 15.28
CA ARG A 207 -23.65 10.31 15.16
C ARG A 207 -24.15 10.37 13.71
N ARG A 208 -23.26 10.59 12.74
CA ARG A 208 -23.59 10.60 11.31
C ARG A 208 -23.43 9.22 10.65
N PHE A 209 -22.70 8.31 11.30
CA PHE A 209 -22.45 6.98 10.76
C PHE A 209 -23.75 6.18 10.63
N ASN A 210 -24.08 5.77 9.41
CA ASN A 210 -25.25 4.96 9.12
C ASN A 210 -24.88 3.47 9.00
N SER A 211 -25.04 2.72 10.08
CA SER A 211 -24.69 1.29 10.14
C SER A 211 -25.47 0.43 9.13
N THR A 212 -26.74 0.77 8.87
CA THR A 212 -27.56 0.04 7.89
C THR A 212 -27.00 0.19 6.48
N LYS A 213 -26.63 1.41 6.08
CA LYS A 213 -26.00 1.63 4.77
C LYS A 213 -24.63 0.96 4.68
N ALA A 214 -23.82 1.04 5.73
CA ALA A 214 -22.52 0.38 5.78
C ALA A 214 -22.64 -1.15 5.59
N LEU A 215 -23.57 -1.79 6.31
CA LEU A 215 -23.82 -3.23 6.18
C LEU A 215 -24.39 -3.59 4.80
N ASN A 216 -25.32 -2.80 4.26
CA ASN A 216 -25.85 -3.02 2.91
C ASN A 216 -24.76 -2.93 1.84
N PHE A 217 -23.88 -1.94 1.93
CA PHE A 217 -22.72 -1.83 1.04
C PHE A 217 -21.82 -3.07 1.17
N PHE A 218 -21.46 -3.46 2.39
CA PHE A 218 -20.65 -4.64 2.63
C PHE A 218 -21.28 -5.91 2.03
N HIS A 219 -22.59 -6.14 2.25
CA HIS A 219 -23.28 -7.30 1.70
C HIS A 219 -23.29 -7.30 0.18
N ASN A 220 -23.46 -6.13 -0.45
CA ASN A 220 -23.38 -5.98 -1.89
C ASN A 220 -21.97 -6.22 -2.46
N LYS A 221 -20.92 -5.93 -1.68
CA LYS A 221 -19.51 -6.10 -2.09
C LYS A 221 -18.86 -7.37 -1.56
N THR A 222 -19.57 -8.22 -0.82
CA THR A 222 -19.00 -9.45 -0.25
C THR A 222 -18.44 -10.34 -1.36
N GLY A 223 -17.20 -10.80 -1.20
CA GLY A 223 -16.47 -11.60 -2.19
C GLY A 223 -15.81 -10.80 -3.31
N ALA A 224 -15.95 -9.46 -3.35
CA ALA A 224 -15.18 -8.63 -4.28
C ALA A 224 -13.67 -8.80 -4.04
N PRO A 225 -12.84 -8.86 -5.10
CA PRO A 225 -11.44 -9.28 -5.00
C PRO A 225 -10.56 -8.21 -4.34
N TYR A 226 -9.44 -8.66 -3.78
CA TYR A 226 -8.38 -7.76 -3.35
C TYR A 226 -7.68 -7.13 -4.56
N SER A 227 -7.52 -5.80 -4.54
CA SER A 227 -6.96 -5.02 -5.64
C SER A 227 -5.53 -4.57 -5.36
N HIS A 228 -4.56 -5.29 -5.94
CA HIS A 228 -3.16 -4.85 -5.97
C HIS A 228 -2.97 -3.57 -6.81
N ARG A 229 -3.83 -3.37 -7.83
CA ARG A 229 -3.90 -2.12 -8.59
C ARG A 229 -4.18 -0.93 -7.69
N ALA A 230 -5.23 -1.00 -6.87
CA ALA A 230 -5.61 0.09 -5.97
C ALA A 230 -4.47 0.44 -5.00
N ASN A 231 -3.76 -0.56 -4.47
CA ASN A 231 -2.57 -0.32 -3.63
C ASN A 231 -1.42 0.37 -4.36
N PHE A 232 -1.20 0.05 -5.64
CA PHE A 232 -0.11 0.66 -6.40
C PHE A 232 -0.45 2.12 -6.75
N PHE A 233 -1.62 2.35 -7.34
CA PHE A 233 -1.99 3.68 -7.85
C PHE A 233 -2.26 4.69 -6.73
N SER A 234 -2.86 4.28 -5.61
CA SER A 234 -3.05 5.18 -4.44
C SER A 234 -1.75 5.65 -3.78
N VAL A 235 -0.60 5.10 -4.17
CA VAL A 235 0.70 5.49 -3.61
C VAL A 235 1.47 6.41 -4.57
N VAL A 236 1.09 6.46 -5.86
CA VAL A 236 1.86 7.12 -6.93
C VAL A 236 1.05 8.28 -7.51
N ASP A 237 1.10 9.42 -6.83
CA ASP A 237 0.30 10.60 -7.20
C ASP A 237 1.10 11.71 -7.92
N THR A 238 2.43 11.64 -7.85
CA THR A 238 3.36 12.63 -8.42
C THR A 238 4.47 11.93 -9.16
N VAL A 239 5.03 12.60 -10.17
CA VAL A 239 6.07 12.03 -11.04
C VAL A 239 7.32 11.68 -10.25
N GLU A 240 7.77 12.50 -9.30
CA GLU A 240 9.09 12.33 -8.67
C GLU A 240 9.05 11.96 -7.19
N ASP A 241 8.06 12.44 -6.44
CA ASP A 241 8.09 12.46 -4.97
C ASP A 241 7.23 11.36 -4.33
N ASN A 242 7.03 10.23 -5.01
CA ASN A 242 6.30 9.06 -4.50
C ASN A 242 7.12 7.77 -4.43
N TYR A 243 8.29 7.74 -5.05
CA TYR A 243 9.14 6.56 -5.06
C TYR A 243 10.12 6.58 -3.88
N PHE A 244 10.24 5.45 -3.17
CA PHE A 244 11.24 5.33 -2.13
C PHE A 244 12.63 5.18 -2.77
N ALA A 245 13.63 5.86 -2.21
CA ALA A 245 14.99 5.78 -2.71
C ALA A 245 15.48 4.31 -2.71
N PRO A 246 16.20 3.84 -3.74
CA PRO A 246 16.77 4.61 -4.85
C PRO A 246 15.90 4.60 -6.13
N ILE A 247 14.62 4.23 -6.06
CA ILE A 247 13.75 4.20 -7.24
C ILE A 247 13.46 5.64 -7.66
N SER A 248 13.67 5.94 -8.94
CA SER A 248 13.23 7.17 -9.59
C SER A 248 12.12 6.87 -10.60
N SER A 249 11.45 7.92 -11.04
CA SER A 249 10.36 7.84 -12.03
C SER A 249 10.83 7.18 -13.32
N GLU A 250 12.04 7.50 -13.77
CA GLU A 250 12.64 7.00 -15.00
C GLU A 250 12.89 5.48 -14.95
N LEU A 251 13.03 4.90 -13.76
CA LEU A 251 13.20 3.45 -13.62
C LEU A 251 11.89 2.69 -13.84
N LEU A 252 10.73 3.37 -13.76
CA LEU A 252 9.42 2.73 -13.82
C LEU A 252 9.16 1.96 -15.12
N PRO A 253 9.42 2.50 -16.33
CA PRO A 253 9.22 1.75 -17.57
C PRO A 253 10.03 0.45 -17.62
N PHE A 254 11.27 0.46 -17.09
CA PHE A 254 12.12 -0.73 -17.00
C PHE A 254 11.51 -1.76 -16.06
N MET A 255 11.06 -1.33 -14.87
CA MET A 255 10.43 -2.22 -13.90
C MET A 255 9.15 -2.84 -14.45
N VAL A 256 8.26 -2.05 -15.06
CA VAL A 256 6.99 -2.55 -15.61
C VAL A 256 7.25 -3.54 -16.76
N ARG A 257 8.24 -3.27 -17.64
CA ARG A 257 8.65 -4.26 -18.65
C ARG A 257 9.12 -5.55 -18.01
N TYR A 258 10.03 -5.52 -17.02
CA TYR A 258 10.50 -6.74 -16.37
C TYR A 258 9.39 -7.48 -15.62
N ILE A 259 8.46 -6.76 -14.99
CA ILE A 259 7.27 -7.35 -14.38
C ILE A 259 6.46 -8.08 -15.44
N GLN A 260 6.19 -7.48 -16.60
CA GLN A 260 5.49 -8.18 -17.69
C GLN A 260 6.26 -9.42 -18.16
N MET A 261 7.57 -9.31 -18.35
CA MET A 261 8.40 -10.41 -18.86
C MET A 261 8.50 -11.60 -17.89
N ILE A 262 8.60 -11.33 -16.58
CA ILE A 262 8.87 -12.34 -15.56
C ILE A 262 7.56 -12.80 -14.89
N TYR A 263 6.60 -11.88 -14.71
CA TYR A 263 5.35 -12.07 -13.98
C TYR A 263 4.16 -11.45 -14.74
N PRO A 264 3.82 -11.95 -15.94
CA PRO A 264 2.77 -11.37 -16.80
C PRO A 264 1.41 -11.22 -16.10
N GLN A 265 1.06 -12.14 -15.19
CA GLN A 265 -0.15 -12.05 -14.38
C GLN A 265 -0.18 -10.84 -13.43
N VAL A 266 0.98 -10.41 -12.93
CA VAL A 266 1.09 -9.20 -12.09
C VAL A 266 0.90 -7.97 -12.97
N PHE A 267 1.53 -7.94 -14.15
CA PHE A 267 1.30 -6.89 -15.13
C PHE A 267 -0.18 -6.74 -15.49
N ASP A 268 -0.85 -7.85 -15.79
CA ASP A 268 -2.27 -7.86 -16.15
C ASP A 268 -3.18 -7.38 -15.01
N SER A 269 -2.91 -7.82 -13.78
CA SER A 269 -3.74 -7.49 -12.62
C SER A 269 -3.54 -6.06 -12.08
N VAL A 270 -2.34 -5.49 -12.25
CA VAL A 270 -1.99 -4.17 -11.73
C VAL A 270 -2.05 -3.12 -12.83
N PHE A 271 -1.36 -3.32 -13.95
CA PHE A 271 -1.05 -2.27 -14.91
C PHE A 271 -1.93 -2.29 -16.16
N ARG A 272 -2.08 -3.43 -16.84
CA ARG A 272 -2.63 -3.49 -18.21
C ARG A 272 -3.91 -2.69 -18.39
N GLU A 273 -4.97 -3.06 -17.68
CA GLU A 273 -6.26 -2.40 -17.84
C GLU A 273 -6.26 -0.98 -17.25
N ALA A 274 -5.51 -0.75 -16.18
CA ALA A 274 -5.39 0.55 -15.53
C ALA A 274 -4.77 1.61 -16.46
N LEU A 275 -3.70 1.23 -17.16
CA LEU A 275 -3.02 2.07 -18.15
C LEU A 275 -3.90 2.28 -19.39
N ASN A 276 -4.59 1.24 -19.86
CA ASN A 276 -5.57 1.39 -20.94
C ASN A 276 -6.64 2.45 -20.62
N LYS A 277 -7.24 2.40 -19.42
CA LYS A 277 -8.26 3.39 -19.01
C LYS A 277 -7.68 4.80 -18.91
N ARG A 278 -6.44 4.95 -18.44
CA ARG A 278 -5.71 6.23 -18.41
C ARG A 278 -5.40 6.77 -19.81
N LEU A 279 -5.20 5.88 -20.79
CA LEU A 279 -5.12 6.22 -22.22
C LEU A 279 -6.50 6.44 -22.86
N GLY A 280 -7.60 6.26 -22.12
CA GLY A 280 -8.98 6.43 -22.62
C GLY A 280 -9.56 5.21 -23.35
N PHE A 281 -8.89 4.06 -23.31
CA PHE A 281 -9.39 2.79 -23.84
C PHE A 281 -10.25 2.09 -22.78
N HIS A 282 -11.54 2.43 -22.76
CA HIS A 282 -12.50 1.87 -21.80
C HIS A 282 -13.17 0.58 -22.31
N ASP A 283 -13.25 0.38 -23.63
CA ASP A 283 -13.85 -0.81 -24.24
C ASP A 283 -12.79 -1.91 -24.45
N GLU A 284 -13.11 -3.15 -24.05
CA GLU A 284 -12.20 -4.31 -24.15
C GLU A 284 -11.67 -4.51 -25.58
N ALA A 285 -12.49 -4.25 -26.60
CA ALA A 285 -12.11 -4.36 -28.01
C ALA A 285 -11.02 -3.37 -28.45
N THR A 286 -10.79 -2.31 -27.66
CA THR A 286 -9.81 -1.26 -27.94
C THR A 286 -8.60 -1.32 -27.02
N GLN A 287 -8.54 -2.30 -26.11
CA GLN A 287 -7.47 -2.41 -25.14
C GLN A 287 -6.21 -3.00 -25.75
N HIS A 288 -5.08 -2.45 -25.33
CA HIS A 288 -3.76 -3.04 -25.56
C HIS A 288 -3.43 -4.09 -24.51
N PHE A 289 -2.79 -5.15 -24.97
CA PHE A 289 -2.45 -6.29 -24.12
C PHE A 289 -0.98 -6.32 -23.71
N THR A 290 -0.14 -5.52 -24.36
CA THR A 290 1.29 -5.45 -24.06
C THR A 290 1.67 -4.07 -23.54
N PHE A 291 2.65 -4.04 -22.65
CA PHE A 291 3.31 -2.84 -22.15
C PHE A 291 3.94 -2.02 -23.29
N GLU A 292 4.42 -2.70 -24.34
CA GLU A 292 4.98 -2.05 -25.53
C GLU A 292 3.94 -1.20 -26.24
N ASP A 293 2.78 -1.78 -26.57
CA ASP A 293 1.71 -1.05 -27.23
C ASP A 293 1.21 0.12 -26.36
N LEU A 294 1.06 -0.09 -25.04
CA LEU A 294 0.64 0.95 -24.11
C LEU A 294 1.62 2.13 -24.07
N LEU A 295 2.92 1.87 -24.05
CA LEU A 295 3.93 2.92 -24.01
C LEU A 295 4.02 3.65 -25.37
N VAL A 296 3.87 2.94 -26.48
CA VAL A 296 3.79 3.55 -27.82
C VAL A 296 2.58 4.47 -27.93
N ASP A 297 1.41 4.04 -27.46
CA ASP A 297 0.18 4.84 -27.51
C ASP A 297 0.20 6.03 -26.54
N ALA A 298 0.82 5.88 -25.37
CA ALA A 298 1.08 7.01 -24.48
C ALA A 298 1.79 8.15 -25.23
N VAL A 299 2.84 7.83 -25.99
CA VAL A 299 3.59 8.82 -26.76
C VAL A 299 2.83 9.28 -28.00
N THR A 300 2.36 8.35 -28.83
CA THR A 300 1.88 8.65 -30.19
C THR A 300 0.43 9.14 -30.23
N VAL A 301 -0.41 8.72 -29.29
CA VAL A 301 -1.83 9.06 -29.22
C VAL A 301 -2.09 10.15 -28.18
N LYS A 302 -1.43 10.09 -27.03
CA LYS A 302 -1.66 11.02 -25.91
C LYS A 302 -0.59 12.08 -25.72
N ASN A 303 0.55 11.98 -26.40
CA ASN A 303 1.70 12.86 -26.22
C ASN A 303 2.07 12.99 -24.72
N THR A 304 2.19 11.83 -24.06
CA THR A 304 2.52 11.69 -22.64
C THR A 304 3.55 10.58 -22.41
N THR A 305 4.09 10.52 -21.20
CA THR A 305 5.03 9.49 -20.74
C THR A 305 4.34 8.45 -19.84
N LEU A 306 5.03 7.37 -19.47
CA LEU A 306 4.45 6.41 -18.52
C LEU A 306 4.31 7.04 -17.13
N GLU A 307 5.30 7.82 -16.75
CA GLU A 307 5.42 8.51 -15.48
C GLU A 307 4.26 9.50 -15.28
N GLU A 308 3.88 10.21 -16.35
CA GLU A 308 2.68 11.07 -16.35
C GLU A 308 1.38 10.26 -16.39
N LEU A 309 1.38 9.11 -17.07
CA LEU A 309 0.20 8.26 -17.18
C LEU A 309 -0.17 7.67 -15.82
N VAL A 310 0.81 7.17 -15.05
CA VAL A 310 0.53 6.50 -13.77
C VAL A 310 0.00 7.42 -12.69
N ILE A 311 0.29 8.72 -12.75
CA ILE A 311 -0.23 9.71 -11.81
C ILE A 311 -1.61 10.25 -12.17
N ILE A 312 -2.20 9.79 -13.29
CA ILE A 312 -3.61 10.11 -13.58
C ILE A 312 -4.45 9.43 -12.51
N PRO A 313 -5.30 10.20 -11.79
CA PRO A 313 -6.07 9.64 -10.71
C PRO A 313 -6.99 8.50 -11.17
N GLU A 314 -7.02 7.44 -10.39
CA GLU A 314 -8.01 6.38 -10.44
C GLU A 314 -9.41 6.99 -10.29
N ASN A 315 -10.30 6.63 -11.20
CA ASN A 315 -11.67 7.09 -11.18
C ASN A 315 -12.56 5.99 -10.62
N ASP A 316 -13.29 6.28 -9.54
CA ASP A 316 -14.19 5.29 -8.91
C ASP A 316 -15.30 4.76 -9.86
N THR A 317 -15.56 5.43 -10.99
CA THR A 317 -16.51 4.97 -12.02
C THR A 317 -15.92 3.95 -13.00
N TRP A 318 -14.61 3.72 -12.98
CA TRP A 318 -13.95 2.76 -13.85
C TRP A 318 -14.27 1.32 -13.44
N VAL A 319 -14.93 0.60 -14.35
CA VAL A 319 -15.22 -0.82 -14.19
C VAL A 319 -14.13 -1.63 -14.88
N TYR A 320 -13.58 -2.62 -14.18
CA TYR A 320 -12.53 -3.50 -14.68
C TYR A 320 -13.09 -4.86 -15.14
N SER A 321 -12.43 -5.48 -16.11
CA SER A 321 -12.81 -6.76 -16.74
C SER A 321 -13.02 -7.92 -15.75
N ASN A 322 -12.31 -7.90 -14.61
CA ASN A 322 -12.65 -8.73 -13.46
C ASN A 322 -13.94 -8.16 -12.86
N LEU A 323 -15.10 -8.74 -13.23
CA LEU A 323 -16.51 -8.30 -13.06
C LEU A 323 -16.99 -7.81 -11.67
N THR A 324 -16.11 -7.49 -10.74
CA THR A 324 -16.36 -7.00 -9.39
C THR A 324 -15.34 -5.91 -9.04
N ASP A 325 -15.81 -4.77 -8.55
CA ASP A 325 -14.97 -3.66 -8.08
C ASP A 325 -13.96 -4.19 -7.05
N GLY A 326 -12.70 -4.29 -7.44
CA GLY A 326 -11.65 -4.69 -6.53
C GLY A 326 -11.33 -3.57 -5.55
N TYR A 327 -11.05 -3.92 -4.29
CA TYR A 327 -10.64 -2.97 -3.26
C TYR A 327 -9.31 -3.38 -2.65
N SER A 328 -8.51 -2.42 -2.24
CA SER A 328 -7.53 -2.69 -1.19
C SER A 328 -8.19 -2.59 0.18
N ALA A 329 -7.42 -2.84 1.24
CA ALA A 329 -7.89 -2.66 2.60
C ALA A 329 -8.34 -1.22 2.87
N SER A 330 -7.55 -0.25 2.42
CA SER A 330 -7.82 1.17 2.67
C SER A 330 -8.96 1.69 1.81
N THR A 331 -9.00 1.33 0.52
CA THR A 331 -10.04 1.80 -0.40
C THR A 331 -11.39 1.19 -0.07
N PHE A 332 -11.43 -0.05 0.47
CA PHE A 332 -12.64 -0.66 1.01
C PHE A 332 -13.20 0.12 2.21
N VAL A 333 -12.36 0.44 3.20
CA VAL A 333 -12.79 1.19 4.39
C VAL A 333 -13.23 2.61 4.00
N ALA A 334 -12.52 3.27 3.09
CA ALA A 334 -12.89 4.59 2.59
C ALA A 334 -14.25 4.54 1.87
N ALA A 335 -14.48 3.55 0.99
CA ALA A 335 -15.76 3.33 0.33
C ALA A 335 -16.90 3.07 1.33
N LEU A 336 -16.64 2.26 2.36
CA LEU A 336 -17.62 1.98 3.40
C LEU A 336 -17.96 3.23 4.22
N TYR A 337 -16.97 4.07 4.54
CA TYR A 337 -17.19 5.36 5.20
C TYR A 337 -17.99 6.34 4.35
N ARG A 338 -17.79 6.32 3.02
CA ARG A 338 -18.63 7.06 2.07
C ARG A 338 -20.08 6.62 2.14
N GLU A 339 -20.33 5.33 1.96
CA GLU A 339 -21.69 4.78 2.00
C GLU A 339 -22.37 4.95 3.36
N ALA A 340 -21.59 4.91 4.44
CA ALA A 340 -22.06 5.21 5.80
C ALA A 340 -22.39 6.69 6.04
N GLY A 341 -22.11 7.59 5.09
CA GLY A 341 -22.43 9.01 5.17
C GLY A 341 -21.42 9.85 5.97
N LEU A 342 -20.16 9.42 6.06
CA LEU A 342 -19.14 10.17 6.80
C LEU A 342 -18.54 11.35 6.02
N PHE A 343 -18.49 11.27 4.69
CA PHE A 343 -18.09 12.39 3.84
C PHE A 343 -19.24 13.40 3.66
N ASP A 344 -18.91 14.68 3.48
CA ASP A 344 -19.93 15.72 3.25
C ASP A 344 -20.57 15.49 1.87
N PRO A 345 -21.91 15.39 1.76
CA PRO A 345 -22.61 15.17 0.48
C PRO A 345 -22.27 16.18 -0.62
N LYS A 346 -21.74 17.36 -0.27
CA LYS A 346 -21.32 18.38 -1.24
C LYS A 346 -20.05 18.01 -2.00
N ILE A 347 -19.13 17.28 -1.37
CA ILE A 347 -17.83 16.90 -1.95
C ILE A 347 -17.71 15.39 -2.20
N GLU A 348 -18.66 14.60 -1.70
CA GLU A 348 -18.62 13.14 -1.72
C GLU A 348 -18.30 12.56 -3.11
N LYS A 349 -18.88 13.16 -4.16
CA LYS A 349 -18.71 12.73 -5.56
C LYS A 349 -17.39 13.17 -6.20
N GLU A 350 -16.67 14.06 -5.54
CA GLU A 350 -15.36 14.59 -5.96
C GLU A 350 -14.21 13.91 -5.23
N ILE A 351 -14.51 12.91 -4.39
CA ILE A 351 -13.49 12.09 -3.73
C ILE A 351 -13.38 10.80 -4.54
N ASN A 352 -12.17 10.36 -4.86
CA ASN A 352 -11.91 9.02 -5.38
C ASN A 352 -11.42 8.12 -4.25
N VAL A 353 -12.25 7.16 -3.78
CA VAL A 353 -11.88 6.30 -2.64
C VAL A 353 -10.78 5.32 -3.02
N GLN A 354 -10.59 5.05 -4.32
CA GLN A 354 -9.51 4.21 -4.79
C GLN A 354 -8.11 4.85 -4.61
N GLU A 355 -8.05 6.14 -4.27
CA GLU A 355 -6.80 6.86 -3.97
C GLU A 355 -6.40 6.85 -2.50
N PHE A 356 -7.14 6.16 -1.64
CA PHE A 356 -6.84 6.15 -0.21
C PHE A 356 -5.79 5.09 0.11
N THR A 357 -4.68 5.51 0.70
CA THR A 357 -3.77 4.63 1.44
C THR A 357 -4.26 4.41 2.87
N VAL A 358 -3.62 3.49 3.60
CA VAL A 358 -3.87 3.32 5.04
C VAL A 358 -3.51 4.59 5.83
N ARG A 359 -2.52 5.37 5.35
CA ARG A 359 -2.15 6.64 5.95
C ARG A 359 -3.26 7.67 5.88
N ASP A 360 -3.83 7.82 4.68
CA ASP A 360 -4.92 8.78 4.45
C ASP A 360 -6.14 8.46 5.32
N LEU A 361 -6.43 7.17 5.51
CA LEU A 361 -7.52 6.74 6.38
C LEU A 361 -7.39 7.29 7.78
N TYR A 362 -6.31 7.00 8.51
CA TYR A 362 -6.21 7.49 9.89
C TYR A 362 -5.93 8.98 9.99
N GLN A 363 -5.51 9.63 8.90
CA GLN A 363 -5.41 11.08 8.80
C GLN A 363 -6.78 11.77 8.70
N LEU A 364 -7.83 11.09 8.22
CA LEU A 364 -9.18 11.66 8.21
C LEU A 364 -9.57 12.18 9.60
N ASP A 365 -10.10 13.40 9.68
CA ASP A 365 -10.61 14.07 10.89
C ASP A 365 -11.90 13.43 11.44
N PHE A 366 -11.94 12.09 11.42
CA PHE A 366 -13.02 11.24 11.87
C PHE A 366 -12.76 10.69 13.27
N PHE A 367 -11.50 10.63 13.70
CA PHE A 367 -11.10 9.89 14.90
C PHE A 367 -10.92 10.77 16.13
N ASN A 368 -11.05 10.12 17.28
CA ASN A 368 -10.88 10.77 18.57
C ASN A 368 -9.40 10.89 18.94
N THR A 369 -8.90 12.13 19.04
CA THR A 369 -7.53 12.44 19.47
C THR A 369 -7.44 12.90 20.92
N THR A 370 -8.54 13.43 21.48
CA THR A 370 -8.60 13.95 22.86
C THR A 370 -8.80 12.87 23.91
N GLY A 371 -9.05 11.63 23.47
CA GLY A 371 -9.47 10.51 24.29
C GLY A 371 -8.40 9.79 25.12
N GLN A 372 -7.19 10.33 25.31
CA GLN A 372 -6.13 9.64 26.07
C GLN A 372 -6.62 9.07 27.41
N ARG A 373 -7.44 9.83 28.15
CA ARG A 373 -8.06 9.44 29.44
C ARG A 373 -9.42 8.73 29.33
N SER A 374 -10.08 8.80 28.17
CA SER A 374 -11.37 8.13 27.93
C SER A 374 -11.21 6.71 27.40
N ARG A 375 -9.98 6.30 27.06
CA ARG A 375 -9.66 4.92 26.70
C ARG A 375 -9.88 3.97 27.88
N PRO A 376 -10.12 2.66 27.64
CA PRO A 376 -10.11 1.66 28.70
C PRO A 376 -8.81 1.70 29.52
N SER A 377 -8.87 1.43 30.82
CA SER A 377 -7.71 1.48 31.72
C SER A 377 -6.56 0.59 31.23
N ALA A 378 -6.86 -0.61 30.72
CA ALA A 378 -5.87 -1.52 30.17
C ALA A 378 -5.10 -0.93 28.97
N CYS A 379 -5.74 -0.09 28.15
CA CYS A 379 -5.09 0.62 27.05
C CYS A 379 -4.16 1.73 27.57
N GLN A 380 -4.60 2.43 28.63
CA GLN A 380 -3.81 3.50 29.26
C GLN A 380 -2.57 2.94 29.95
N GLU A 381 -2.69 1.79 30.61
CA GLU A 381 -1.58 1.10 31.27
C GLU A 381 -0.55 0.60 30.26
N ALA A 382 -1.01 0.00 29.15
CA ALA A 382 -0.12 -0.51 28.11
C ALA A 382 0.61 0.59 27.36
N ASP A 383 -0.09 1.69 27.04
CA ASP A 383 0.44 2.79 26.25
C ASP A 383 -0.14 4.14 26.73
N PRO A 384 0.46 4.77 27.76
CA PRO A 384 -0.09 5.98 28.38
C PRO A 384 -0.01 7.23 27.50
N HIS A 385 0.86 7.23 26.47
CA HIS A 385 1.18 8.42 25.68
C HIS A 385 0.45 8.52 24.32
N ILE A 386 -0.35 7.52 23.94
CA ILE A 386 -1.08 7.51 22.65
C ILE A 386 -2.58 7.70 22.84
N SER A 387 -3.29 8.19 21.82
CA SER A 387 -4.74 8.48 21.87
C SER A 387 -5.64 7.32 21.42
N TYR A 388 -5.05 6.24 20.91
CA TYR A 388 -5.74 5.01 20.47
C TYR A 388 -5.34 3.81 21.36
N CYS A 389 -5.94 2.64 21.15
CA CYS A 389 -5.62 1.45 21.94
C CYS A 389 -4.93 0.39 21.09
N GLN A 390 -3.64 0.13 21.32
CA GLN A 390 -2.97 -1.00 20.66
C GLN A 390 -3.31 -2.31 21.36
N LEU A 391 -4.16 -3.13 20.73
CA LEU A 391 -4.69 -4.37 21.28
C LEU A 391 -3.63 -5.47 21.37
N MET A 392 -2.74 -5.55 20.37
CA MET A 392 -1.64 -6.51 20.41
C MET A 392 -0.43 -6.06 19.57
N GLY A 393 0.71 -6.71 19.80
CA GLY A 393 1.91 -6.52 19.00
C GLY A 393 3.18 -6.33 19.81
N GLN A 394 4.31 -6.69 19.23
CA GLN A 394 5.63 -6.59 19.88
C GLN A 394 6.19 -5.17 19.85
N HIS A 395 5.88 -4.42 18.79
CA HIS A 395 6.34 -3.06 18.59
C HIS A 395 5.16 -2.09 18.61
N ARG A 396 5.41 -0.86 19.07
CA ARG A 396 4.38 0.19 19.09
C ARG A 396 4.09 0.65 17.67
N ILE A 397 2.82 0.69 17.30
CA ILE A 397 2.37 1.45 16.13
C ILE A 397 2.37 2.90 16.59
N VAL A 398 3.27 3.73 16.04
CA VAL A 398 3.46 5.14 16.45
C VAL A 398 2.95 6.06 15.35
N ILE A 399 1.67 6.41 15.41
CA ILE A 399 1.10 7.45 14.55
C ILE A 399 1.66 8.79 15.02
N GLY A 400 2.22 9.59 14.10
CA GLY A 400 2.90 10.83 14.44
C GLY A 400 2.05 11.78 15.29
N THR A 401 2.71 12.59 16.13
CA THR A 401 2.01 13.64 16.88
C THR A 401 1.40 14.62 15.89
N GLY A 402 0.06 14.73 15.89
CA GLY A 402 -0.67 15.57 14.92
C GLY A 402 -0.91 14.90 13.56
N GLU A 403 -0.67 13.60 13.42
CA GLU A 403 -0.97 12.84 12.19
C GLU A 403 -2.31 12.10 12.28
N LEU A 404 -2.70 11.60 13.46
CA LEU A 404 -4.03 11.02 13.63
C LEU A 404 -5.11 12.11 13.56
N ALA A 405 -6.12 11.92 12.72
CA ALA A 405 -7.24 12.83 12.54
C ALA A 405 -6.84 14.29 12.26
N SER A 406 -5.90 14.46 11.33
CA SER A 406 -5.29 15.75 11.01
C SER A 406 -5.88 16.43 9.77
N VAL A 407 -6.59 15.68 8.92
CA VAL A 407 -7.07 16.13 7.60
C VAL A 407 -8.60 16.12 7.57
N LYS A 408 -9.19 17.31 7.48
CA LYS A 408 -10.62 17.43 7.18
C LYS A 408 -10.85 17.05 5.72
N PRO A 409 -11.84 16.21 5.38
CA PRO A 409 -12.10 15.87 3.98
C PRO A 409 -12.41 17.09 3.09
N TYR A 410 -11.92 17.06 1.86
CA TYR A 410 -12.20 18.04 0.80
C TYR A 410 -12.21 17.34 -0.58
N ALA A 411 -12.72 18.05 -1.59
CA ALA A 411 -12.80 17.55 -2.97
C ALA A 411 -11.41 17.26 -3.55
N HIS A 412 -11.24 16.15 -4.27
CA HIS A 412 -9.98 15.74 -4.90
C HIS A 412 -8.80 15.51 -3.93
N MET A 413 -9.07 15.23 -2.65
CA MET A 413 -8.02 14.84 -1.71
C MET A 413 -7.36 13.52 -2.12
N ASN A 414 -6.08 13.35 -1.82
CA ASN A 414 -5.30 12.14 -2.12
C ASN A 414 -5.00 11.90 -3.61
N GLU A 415 -5.29 12.83 -4.53
CA GLU A 415 -5.06 12.60 -5.96
C GLU A 415 -3.68 13.08 -6.45
N ARG A 416 -2.95 13.85 -5.63
CA ARG A 416 -1.71 14.57 -6.02
C ARG A 416 -0.69 14.65 -4.86
N CYS A 417 -0.66 13.66 -3.98
CA CYS A 417 0.12 13.69 -2.74
C CYS A 417 1.49 13.02 -2.89
N PRO A 418 2.60 13.71 -2.63
CA PRO A 418 3.89 13.04 -2.53
C PRO A 418 3.96 12.13 -1.29
N THR A 419 4.58 10.97 -1.44
CA THR A 419 4.84 9.99 -0.37
C THR A 419 6.33 9.73 -0.17
N ARG A 420 7.15 10.78 -0.20
CA ARG A 420 8.60 10.69 -0.05
C ARG A 420 9.06 10.63 1.41
N GLY A 421 9.69 9.53 1.78
CA GLY A 421 10.36 9.37 3.08
C GLY A 421 11.70 10.14 3.17
N PRO A 422 12.24 10.31 4.39
CA PRO A 422 11.71 9.82 5.66
C PRO A 422 10.65 10.72 6.31
N GLU A 423 10.53 11.99 5.91
CA GLU A 423 9.62 12.94 6.56
C GLU A 423 8.16 12.73 6.16
N TYR A 424 7.91 12.21 4.94
CA TYR A 424 6.58 11.99 4.39
C TYR A 424 5.68 13.23 4.52
N LEU A 425 6.22 14.39 4.15
CA LEU A 425 5.52 15.66 4.24
C LEU A 425 4.26 15.63 3.36
N ARG A 426 3.15 16.13 3.90
CA ARG A 426 1.89 16.32 3.17
C ARG A 426 1.70 17.81 2.87
N PRO A 427 1.92 18.26 1.61
CA PRO A 427 1.66 19.64 1.21
C PRO A 427 0.18 20.05 1.35
N ASP A 428 -0.09 21.35 1.24
CA ASP A 428 -1.47 21.85 1.22
C ASP A 428 -2.22 21.35 -0.03
N ASN A 429 -3.46 20.92 0.16
CA ASN A 429 -4.34 20.32 -0.86
C ASN A 429 -3.85 18.98 -1.43
N CYS A 430 -2.86 18.34 -0.80
CA CYS A 430 -2.58 16.92 -0.95
C CYS A 430 -3.56 16.15 -0.10
#